data_AF-A0A2M9QBF1-F1
#
_entry.id   AF-A0A2M9QBF1-F1
#
_cell.length_a   1.000
_cell.length_b   1.000
_cell.length_c   1.000
_cell.angle_alpha   90.00
_cell.angle_beta   90.00
_cell.angle_gamma   90.00
#
_symmetry.space_group_name_H-M   'P 1'
#
loop_
_entity.id
_entity.type
_entity.pdbx_description
1 polymer ?
#
loop_
_entity_poly.entity_id
_entity_poly.type
_entity_poly.pdbx_seq_one_letter_code
_entity_poly.pdbx_strand_id
1 'polypeptide(L)'
;VEQNFLVLDALSLAAPKTKEFTKILKDLSLEKKSLFVTADLDENVALSARNIPGVTVLTANGINVLDLLGHDKVVFTKSAVEKVEEVLG
;
A
#
# COMPACT_ATOMS: atom_id res chain seq x y z
N VAL A 1 -6.44 21.05 -2.61
CA VAL A 1 -6.99 19.68 -2.68
C VAL A 1 -5.82 18.74 -2.47
N GLU A 2 -5.63 18.21 -1.27
CA GLU A 2 -4.48 17.35 -0.96
C GLU A 2 -4.66 16.01 -1.69
N GLN A 3 -3.90 15.82 -2.76
CA GLN A 3 -3.84 14.54 -3.47
C GLN A 3 -2.95 13.58 -2.66
N ASN A 4 -3.61 12.82 -1.79
CA ASN A 4 -2.97 11.84 -0.91
C ASN A 4 -2.92 10.42 -1.50
N PHE A 5 -3.19 10.32 -2.81
CA PHE A 5 -3.24 9.07 -3.53
C PHE A 5 -2.04 8.93 -4.47
N LEU A 6 -1.36 7.80 -4.41
CA LEU A 6 -0.34 7.40 -5.38
C LEU A 6 -0.75 6.10 -6.06
N VAL A 7 -0.49 5.99 -7.36
CA VAL A 7 -0.65 4.75 -8.10
C VAL A 7 0.73 4.24 -8.51
N LEU A 8 1.04 3.01 -8.15
CA LEU A 8 2.24 2.28 -8.54
C LEU A 8 1.88 1.24 -9.59
N ASP A 9 2.77 1.00 -10.55
CA ASP A 9 2.53 -0.02 -11.58
C ASP A 9 2.56 -1.42 -10.96
N ALA A 10 3.61 -1.73 -10.21
CA ALA A 10 3.76 -2.96 -9.47
C ALA A 10 4.54 -2.74 -8.17
N LEU A 11 4.18 -3.48 -7.13
CA LEU A 11 4.88 -3.54 -5.87
C LEU A 11 5.21 -5.00 -5.58
N SER A 12 6.47 -5.39 -5.81
CA SER A 12 6.95 -6.73 -5.46
C SER A 12 8.38 -6.64 -4.94
N LEU A 13 8.69 -7.49 -3.96
CA LEU A 13 10.01 -7.60 -3.36
C LEU A 13 10.53 -9.02 -3.57
N ALA A 14 11.79 -9.14 -4.02
CA ALA A 14 12.45 -10.43 -4.16
C ALA A 14 12.74 -11.11 -2.81
N ALA A 15 12.81 -10.32 -1.72
CA ALA A 15 13.02 -10.82 -0.36
C ALA A 15 12.27 -9.93 0.65
N PRO A 16 11.80 -10.48 1.79
CA PRO A 16 11.11 -9.71 2.82
C PRO A 16 12.11 -8.85 3.61
N LYS A 17 12.48 -7.68 3.07
CA LYS A 17 13.42 -6.73 3.67
C LYS A 17 12.76 -5.39 3.99
N THR A 18 12.54 -5.19 5.28
CA THR A 18 12.04 -3.93 5.86
C THR A 18 12.90 -2.71 5.49
N LYS A 19 14.22 -2.86 5.36
CA LYS A 19 15.14 -1.78 4.96
C LYS A 19 14.88 -1.30 3.54
N GLU A 20 14.64 -2.22 2.61
CA GLU A 20 14.35 -1.88 1.21
C GLU A 20 12.98 -1.19 1.12
N PHE A 21 11.98 -1.71 1.84
CA PHE A 21 10.67 -1.08 1.91
C PHE A 21 10.70 0.32 2.54
N THR A 22 11.50 0.51 3.60
CA THR A 22 11.69 1.84 4.22
C THR A 22 12.36 2.82 3.28
N LYS A 23 13.27 2.34 2.42
CA LYS A 23 13.89 3.18 1.39
C LYS A 23 12.85 3.63 0.35
N ILE A 24 12.02 2.71 -0.12
CA ILE A 24 10.90 3.00 -1.04
C ILE A 24 9.94 4.03 -0.41
N LEU A 25 9.57 3.85 0.87
CA LEU A 25 8.75 4.81 1.61
C LEU A 25 9.36 6.20 1.64
N LYS A 26 10.66 6.30 1.92
CA LYS A 26 11.38 7.59 1.93
C LYS A 26 11.45 8.21 0.54
N ASP A 27 11.74 7.41 -0.48
CA ASP A 27 11.82 7.87 -1.88
C ASP A 27 10.45 8.40 -2.35
N LEU A 28 9.35 7.82 -1.87
CA LEU A 28 7.97 8.25 -2.13
C LEU A 28 7.48 9.34 -1.15
N SER A 29 8.33 9.82 -0.23
CA SER A 29 7.97 10.79 0.82
C SER A 29 6.76 10.36 1.68
N LEU A 30 6.62 9.06 1.90
CA LEU A 30 5.57 8.43 2.72
C LEU A 30 6.06 8.29 4.17
N GLU A 31 6.42 9.42 4.79
CA GLU A 31 6.94 9.45 6.18
C GLU A 31 5.83 9.34 7.24
N LYS A 32 4.57 9.47 6.82
CA LYS A 32 3.37 9.38 7.67
C LYS A 32 2.69 8.01 7.55
N LYS A 33 1.54 7.87 8.21
CA LYS A 33 0.70 6.68 8.10
C LYS A 33 0.30 6.47 6.65
N SER A 34 0.74 5.36 6.07
CA SER A 34 0.55 5.03 4.66
C SER A 34 -0.13 3.68 4.51
N LEU A 35 -1.20 3.68 3.72
CA LEU A 35 -1.94 2.47 3.36
C LEU A 35 -1.52 2.04 1.96
N PHE A 36 -1.07 0.79 1.82
CA PHE A 36 -0.75 0.16 0.56
C PHE A 36 -1.85 -0.83 0.20
N VAL A 37 -2.40 -0.70 -1.00
CA VAL A 37 -3.46 -1.55 -1.51
C VAL A 37 -2.93 -2.29 -2.73
N THR A 38 -2.88 -3.62 -2.63
CA THR A 38 -2.45 -4.52 -3.71
C THR A 38 -3.62 -5.38 -4.19
N ALA A 39 -3.56 -5.90 -5.43
CA ALA A 39 -4.59 -6.81 -5.93
C ALA A 39 -4.59 -8.13 -5.15
N ASP A 40 -3.40 -8.69 -4.98
CA ASP A 40 -3.14 -9.92 -4.24
C ASP A 40 -2.11 -9.66 -3.14
N LEU A 41 -2.15 -10.47 -2.09
CA LEU A 41 -1.23 -10.33 -0.97
C LEU A 41 0.14 -10.87 -1.36
N ASP A 42 1.09 -9.98 -1.64
CA ASP A 42 2.49 -10.37 -1.77
C ASP A 42 3.07 -10.55 -0.35
N GLU A 43 3.37 -11.80 0.02
CA GLU A 43 3.90 -12.14 1.36
C GLU A 43 5.18 -11.37 1.68
N ASN A 44 6.05 -11.14 0.69
CA ASN A 44 7.31 -10.44 0.94
C ASN A 44 7.06 -8.96 1.28
N VAL A 45 6.11 -8.34 0.58
CA VAL A 45 5.67 -6.96 0.84
C VAL A 45 4.97 -6.88 2.19
N ALA A 46 4.02 -7.78 2.47
CA ALA A 46 3.30 -7.82 3.73
C ALA A 46 4.24 -8.01 4.93
N LEU A 47 5.18 -8.96 4.84
CA LEU A 47 6.19 -9.19 5.88
C LEU A 47 7.14 -8.00 6.06
N SER A 48 7.52 -7.32 4.97
CA SER A 48 8.40 -6.15 5.02
C SER A 48 7.71 -4.92 5.59
N ALA A 49 6.42 -4.75 5.33
CA ALA A 49 5.63 -3.64 5.83
C ALA A 49 5.20 -3.84 7.29
N ARG A 50 4.91 -5.08 7.71
CA ARG A 50 4.38 -5.40 9.05
C ARG A 50 5.24 -4.88 10.20
N ASN A 51 6.55 -4.76 10.00
CA ASN A 51 7.47 -4.30 11.03
C ASN A 51 7.65 -2.77 11.05
N ILE A 52 7.01 -2.03 10.14
CA ILE A 52 7.15 -0.58 10.01
C ILE A 52 5.92 0.09 10.63
N PRO A 53 6.09 0.89 11.70
CA PRO A 53 4.96 1.53 12.37
C PRO A 53 4.28 2.55 11.44
N GLY A 54 2.95 2.49 11.38
CA GLY A 54 2.13 3.38 10.56
C GLY A 54 1.95 2.95 9.10
N VAL A 55 2.59 1.85 8.68
CA VAL A 55 2.39 1.28 7.34
C VAL A 55 1.43 0.10 7.45
N THR A 56 0.38 0.12 6.65
CA THR A 56 -0.56 -0.99 6.55
C THR A 56 -0.61 -1.45 5.10
N VAL A 57 -0.54 -2.75 4.86
CA VAL A 57 -0.73 -3.36 3.53
C VAL A 57 -2.01 -4.17 3.57
N LEU A 58 -2.93 -3.87 2.67
CA LEU A 58 -4.20 -4.57 2.49
C LEU A 58 -4.35 -4.99 1.03
N THR A 59 -5.18 -5.99 0.80
CA THR A 59 -5.63 -6.31 -0.55
C THR A 59 -6.84 -5.45 -0.94
N ALA A 60 -7.11 -5.33 -2.24
CA ALA A 60 -8.29 -4.64 -2.77
C ALA A 60 -9.60 -5.10 -2.08
N ASN A 61 -9.72 -6.39 -1.78
CA ASN A 61 -10.89 -6.97 -1.11
C ASN A 61 -10.97 -6.64 0.39
N GLY A 62 -9.84 -6.33 1.03
CA GLY A 62 -9.75 -6.04 2.46
C GLY A 62 -9.82 -4.56 2.80
N ILE A 63 -10.08 -3.69 1.81
CA ILE A 63 -10.11 -2.25 2.01
C ILE A 63 -11.32 -1.84 2.85
N ASN A 64 -11.08 -1.06 3.90
CA ASN A 64 -12.14 -0.51 4.73
C ASN A 64 -12.09 1.02 4.74
N VAL A 65 -13.26 1.64 4.95
CA VAL A 65 -13.37 3.10 5.11
C VAL A 65 -12.56 3.61 6.31
N LEU A 66 -12.49 2.80 7.38
CA LEU A 66 -11.73 3.15 8.58
C LEU A 66 -10.22 3.22 8.31
N ASP A 67 -9.70 2.34 7.47
CA ASP A 67 -8.30 2.37 7.06
C ASP A 67 -8.01 3.59 6.18
N LEU A 68 -8.91 3.93 5.27
CA LEU A 68 -8.78 5.14 4.42
C LEU A 68 -8.77 6.43 5.25
N LEU A 69 -9.56 6.51 6.31
CA LEU A 69 -9.59 7.67 7.21
C LEU A 69 -8.43 7.68 8.22
N GLY A 70 -7.90 6.51 8.56
CA GLY A 70 -6.83 6.34 9.55
C GLY A 70 -5.42 6.61 9.00
N HIS A 71 -5.27 6.70 7.68
CA HIS A 71 -3.99 6.89 6.99
C HIS A 71 -3.98 8.22 6.22
N ASP A 72 -2.84 8.91 6.26
CA ASP A 72 -2.67 10.20 5.59
C ASP A 72 -2.39 10.03 4.09
N LYS A 73 -1.82 8.89 3.69
CA LYS A 73 -1.46 8.57 2.31
C LYS A 73 -1.96 7.19 1.94
N VAL A 74 -2.47 7.04 0.72
CA VAL A 74 -2.94 5.77 0.18
C VAL A 74 -2.23 5.50 -1.14
N VAL A 75 -1.68 4.31 -1.27
CA VAL A 75 -0.92 3.85 -2.42
C VAL A 75 -1.61 2.65 -3.01
N PHE A 76 -2.05 2.73 -4.25
CA PHE A 76 -2.67 1.62 -4.96
C PHE A 76 -1.69 1.04 -5.99
N THR A 77 -1.66 -0.27 -6.15
CA THR A 77 -1.09 -0.84 -7.37
C THR A 77 -2.10 -0.75 -8.51
N LYS A 78 -1.63 -0.68 -9.75
CA LYS A 78 -2.51 -0.64 -10.93
C LYS A 78 -3.49 -1.80 -10.95
N SER A 79 -3.00 -3.00 -10.65
CA SER A 79 -3.82 -4.20 -10.50
C SER A 79 -4.85 -4.08 -9.36
N ALA A 80 -4.53 -3.35 -8.28
CA ALA A 80 -5.46 -3.13 -7.19
C ALA A 80 -6.61 -2.20 -7.61
N VAL A 81 -6.32 -1.16 -8.40
CA VAL A 81 -7.35 -0.26 -8.94
C VAL A 81 -8.32 -1.04 -9.82
N GLU A 82 -7.82 -1.85 -10.75
CA GLU A 82 -8.65 -2.69 -11.63
C GLU A 82 -9.55 -3.63 -10.81
N LYS A 83 -9.01 -4.24 -9.75
CA LYS A 83 -9.77 -5.14 -8.87
C LYS A 83 -10.82 -4.41 -8.04
N VAL A 84 -10.51 -3.21 -7.56
CA VAL A 84 -11.49 -2.36 -6.84
C VAL A 84 -12.61 -1.92 -7.79
N GLU A 85 -12.29 -1.56 -9.03
CA GLU A 85 -13.30 -1.23 -10.05
C GLU A 85 -14.20 -2.42 -10.39
N GLU A 86 -13.65 -3.64 -10.46
CA GLU A 86 -14.45 -4.85 -10.71
C GLU A 86 -15.39 -5.20 -9.53
N VAL A 87 -14.98 -4.91 -8.30
CA VAL A 87 -15.78 -5.23 -7.09
C VAL A 87 -16.86 -4.17 -6.81
N LEU A 88 -16.61 -2.91 -7.18
CA LEU A 88 -17.50 -1.78 -6.89
C LEU A 88 -18.29 -1.27 -8.11
N GLY A 89 -17.92 -1.67 -9.32
CA GLY A 89 -18.60 -1.35 -10.59
C GLY A 89 -19.72 -2.32 -10.90
#